data_AF-A0A377KGF2-F1
#
_entry.id   AF-A0A377KGF2-F1
#
_cell.length_a   1.000
_cell.length_b   1.000
_cell.length_c   1.000
_cell.angle_alpha   90.00
_cell.angle_beta   90.00
_cell.angle_gamma   90.00
#
_symmetry.space_group_name_H-M   'P 1'
#
loop_
_entity.id
_entity.type
_entity.pdbx_description
1 polymer ?
#
loop_
_entity_poly.entity_id
_entity_poly.type
_entity_poly.pdbx_seq_one_letter_code
_entity_poly.pdbx_strand_id
1 'polypeptide(L)' 'MYPYIERELSQGTYLGHITRHMLGLFQGIPGARQWRRYLSENAHKAGADINVLEHALKLVADKR' A
#
# COMPACT_ATOMS: atom_id res chain seq x y z
N MET A 1 2.30 -7.40 9.35
CA MET A 1 1.38 -6.39 8.80
C MET A 1 0.18 -7.01 8.09
N TYR A 2 0.33 -8.09 7.33
CA TYR A 2 -0.77 -8.69 6.56
C TYR A 2 -1.99 -9.12 7.42
N PRO A 3 -1.82 -9.88 8.52
CA PRO A 3 -2.96 -10.26 9.36
C PRO A 3 -3.69 -9.07 10.01
N TYR A 4 -2.96 -7.98 10.30
CA TYR A 4 -3.56 -6.76 10.82
C TYR A 4 -4.43 -6.10 9.76
N ILE A 5 -3.89 -5.90 8.55
CA ILE A 5 -4.64 -5.27 7.44
C ILE A 5 -5.88 -6.08 7.12
N GLU A 6 -5.77 -7.40 6.99
CA GLU A 6 -6.92 -8.28 6.71
C GLU A 6 -7.99 -8.17 7.79
N ARG A 7 -7.59 -8.14 9.07
CA ARG A 7 -8.53 -7.95 10.18
C ARG A 7 -9.23 -6.60 10.10
N GLU A 8 -8.51 -5.50 9.87
CA GLU A 8 -9.12 -4.16 9.77
C GLU A 8 -10.05 -4.05 8.54
N LEU A 9 -9.65 -4.62 7.40
CA LEU A 9 -10.48 -4.69 6.20
C LEU A 9 -11.78 -5.47 6.47
N SER A 10 -11.70 -6.59 7.20
CA SER A 10 -12.89 -7.38 7.59
C SER A 10 -13.86 -6.61 8.49
N GLN A 11 -13.39 -5.57 9.17
CA GLN A 11 -14.18 -4.66 10.00
C GLN A 11 -14.74 -3.47 9.20
N GLY A 12 -14.48 -3.40 7.89
CA GLY A 12 -14.94 -2.33 7.02
C GLY A 12 -14.02 -1.11 6.97
N THR A 13 -12.83 -1.18 7.56
CA THR A 13 -11.83 -0.11 7.45
C THR A 13 -11.32 -0.04 6.02
N TYR A 14 -11.23 1.16 5.45
CA TYR A 14 -10.64 1.35 4.13
C TYR A 14 -9.12 1.15 4.20
N LEU A 15 -8.56 0.46 3.21
CA LEU A 15 -7.11 0.25 3.11
C LEU A 15 -6.30 1.56 3.19
N GLY A 16 -6.83 2.63 2.60
CA GLY A 16 -6.25 3.98 2.63
C GLY A 16 -6.01 4.53 4.04
N HIS A 17 -6.84 4.17 5.03
CA HIS A 17 -6.64 4.60 6.42
C HIS A 17 -5.37 4.02 7.03
N ILE A 18 -4.94 2.85 6.56
CA ILE A 18 -3.71 2.19 7.00
C ILE A 18 -2.54 2.67 6.14
N THR A 19 -2.66 2.58 4.82
CA THR A 19 -1.55 2.82 3.89
C THR A 19 -1.11 4.29 3.80
N ARG A 20 -1.94 5.26 4.22
CA ARG A 20 -1.51 6.66 4.37
C ARG A 20 -0.31 6.84 5.28
N HIS A 21 -0.16 5.97 6.30
CA HIS A 21 0.98 5.98 7.21
C HIS A 21 2.20 5.25 6.64
N MET A 22 2.04 4.55 5.51
CA MET A 22 3.07 3.76 4.86
C MET A 22 3.71 4.49 3.65
N LEU A 23 3.19 5.67 3.25
CA LEU A 23 3.66 6.39 2.07
C LEU A 23 5.15 6.75 2.13
N GLY A 24 5.69 6.99 3.32
CA GLY A 24 7.10 7.37 3.53
C GLY A 24 8.09 6.21 3.64
N LEU A 25 7.63 4.94 3.67
CA LEU A 25 8.48 3.79 4.04
C LEU A 25 9.74 3.63 3.17
N PHE A 26 9.66 4.00 1.90
CA PHE A 26 10.74 3.83 0.93
C PHE A 26 11.36 5.15 0.49
N GLN A 27 11.32 6.20 1.31
CA GLN A 27 11.91 7.48 0.92
C GLN A 27 13.40 7.33 0.58
N GLY A 28 13.82 7.91 -0.56
CA GLY A 28 15.23 7.97 -0.96
C GLY A 28 15.76 6.79 -1.77
N ILE A 29 14.95 5.76 -2.06
CA ILE A 29 15.38 4.60 -2.87
C ILE A 29 14.66 4.53 -4.24
N PRO A 30 15.23 3.82 -5.23
CA PRO A 30 14.53 3.55 -6.50
C PRO A 30 13.15 2.94 -6.26
N GLY A 31 12.14 3.38 -7.02
CA GLY A 31 10.76 2.89 -6.87
C GLY A 31 9.91 3.65 -5.86
N ALA A 32 10.50 4.44 -4.94
CA ALA A 32 9.77 5.18 -3.90
C ALA A 32 8.61 6.06 -4.41
N ARG A 33 8.82 6.71 -5.56
CA ARG A 33 7.78 7.55 -6.19
C ARG A 33 6.63 6.69 -6.73
N GLN A 34 6.95 5.52 -7.31
CA GLN A 34 5.95 4.60 -7.84
C GLN A 34 5.13 3.97 -6.71
N TRP A 35 5.80 3.57 -5.61
CA TRP A 35 5.16 3.14 -4.37
C TRP A 35 4.09 4.13 -3.89
N ARG A 36 4.49 5.40 -3.68
CA ARG A 36 3.57 6.45 -3.21
C ARG A 36 2.41 6.66 -4.16
N ARG A 37 2.71 6.77 -5.46
CA ARG A 37 1.70 6.97 -6.50
C ARG A 37 0.67 5.84 -6.52
N TYR A 38 1.12 4.59 -6.55
CA TYR A 38 0.23 3.45 -6.66
C TYR A 38 -0.70 3.31 -5.44
N LEU A 39 -0.17 3.53 -4.22
CA LEU A 39 -1.00 3.51 -3.02
C LEU A 39 -2.01 4.65 -3.00
N SER A 40 -1.61 5.88 -3.35
CA SER A 40 -2.52 7.02 -3.42
C SER A 40 -3.64 6.82 -4.45
N GLU A 41 -3.35 6.20 -5.59
CA GLU A 41 -4.32 5.94 -6.66
C GLU A 41 -5.28 4.77 -6.37
N ASN A 42 -4.90 3.79 -5.55
CA ASN A 42 -5.64 2.53 -5.42
C ASN A 42 -6.17 2.22 -4.03
N ALA A 43 -5.51 2.64 -2.95
CA ALA A 43 -5.87 2.22 -1.59
C ALA A 43 -7.18 2.84 -1.06
N HIS A 44 -7.67 3.91 -1.68
CA HIS A 44 -8.94 4.55 -1.30
C HIS A 44 -10.16 3.97 -2.03
N LYS A 45 -9.95 3.08 -3.02
CA LYS A 45 -11.04 2.50 -3.81
C LYS A 45 -11.84 1.50 -2.97
N ALA A 46 -13.14 1.41 -3.24
CA ALA A 46 -13.97 0.34 -2.69
C ALA A 46 -13.42 -1.03 -3.12
N GLY A 47 -13.32 -1.96 -2.17
CA GLY A 47 -12.75 -3.29 -2.41
C GLY A 47 -11.22 -3.33 -2.51
N ALA A 48 -10.51 -2.23 -2.21
CA ALA A 48 -9.06 -2.26 -2.09
C ALA A 48 -8.64 -3.22 -0.96
N ASP A 49 -7.83 -4.22 -1.31
CA ASP A 49 -7.39 -5.29 -0.44
C ASP A 49 -5.86 -5.37 -0.35
N ILE A 50 -5.38 -6.46 0.23
CA ILE A 50 -3.95 -6.66 0.44
C ILE A 50 -3.13 -6.70 -0.87
N ASN A 51 -3.75 -7.07 -2.00
CA ASN A 51 -3.06 -7.12 -3.28
C ASN A 51 -2.56 -5.74 -3.70
N VAL A 52 -3.30 -4.67 -3.36
CA VAL A 52 -2.85 -3.29 -3.63
C VAL A 52 -1.52 -2.99 -2.94
N LEU A 53 -1.33 -3.48 -1.71
CA LEU A 53 -0.06 -3.32 -1.00
C LEU A 53 1.06 -4.15 -1.65
N GLU A 54 0.78 -5.40 -2.02
CA GLU A 54 1.76 -6.27 -2.68
C GLU A 54 2.22 -5.73 -4.03
N HIS A 55 1.29 -5.22 -4.84
CA HIS A 55 1.60 -4.57 -6.11
C HIS A 55 2.48 -3.34 -5.89
N ALA A 56 2.19 -2.52 -4.88
CA ALA A 56 3.04 -1.39 -4.55
C ALA A 56 4.46 -1.85 -4.17
N LEU A 57 4.61 -2.92 -3.38
CA LEU A 57 5.91 -3.43 -2.93
C LEU A 57 6.80 -3.85 -4.12
N LYS A 58 6.22 -4.50 -5.13
CA LYS A 58 6.94 -4.92 -6.35
C LYS A 58 7.58 -3.74 -7.08
N LEU A 59 6.93 -2.57 -7.07
CA LEU A 59 7.46 -1.35 -7.71
C LEU A 59 8.76 -0.83 -7.07
N VAL A 60 9.08 -1.28 -5.86
CA VAL A 60 10.33 -0.98 -5.14
C VAL A 60 11.30 -2.15 -5.23
N ALA A 61 10.81 -3.39 -5.07
CA ALA A 61 11.65 -4.59 -5.06
C ALA A 61 12.34 -4.88 -6.41
N ASP A 62 11.68 -4.56 -7.53
CA ASP A 62 12.17 -4.89 -8.88
C ASP A 62 13.16 -3.87 -9.45
N LYS A 63 13.50 -2.81 -8.68
CA LYS A 63 14.46 -1.78 -9.09
C LYS A 63 15.77 -1.92 -8.34
N ARG A 64 16.55 -2.94 -8.71
CA ARG A 64 17.97 -3.06 -8.33
C ARG A 64 18.86 -2.25 -9.26
#